data_AF-A0A431WC36-F1
#
_entry.id   AF-A0A431WC36-F1
#
_cell.length_a   1.000
_cell.length_b   1.000
_cell.length_c   1.000
_cell.angle_alpha   90.00
_cell.angle_beta   90.00
_cell.angle_gamma   90.00
#
_symmetry.space_group_name_H-M   'P 1'
#
loop_
_entity.id
_entity.type
_entity.pdbx_description
1 polymer ?
#
loop_
_entity_poly.entity_id
_entity_poly.type
_entity_poly.pdbx_seq_one_letter_code
_entity_poly.pdbx_strand_id
1 'polypeptide(L)'
;MNVTNKEYQLLEEKIQSLSEQWTKLIEQETVTIPEQRSTLKAFPAYTQLQLQINIEQYRGFILELFSLLKEYQSGLVEDLERLEMEMTDEVLLQWIKEAIAVNDVYFESFAEKHRVAEWIPFFVAEHPLRPFLQKASTEMTEELRKAEAQGCCPACGEAPRVGIINKKGKKEITCPRCHYAWEVKKISCAHCGSEEAGKIEILRVEKDDSSEIHVCHDCQGYTKVIDVRKFIQIEAISMLDLKTIHLDIIAQENGFGLAEVKEVH
;
A
#
# COMPACT_ATOMS: atom_id res chain seq x y z
N MET A 1 13.02 -8.10 16.55
CA MET A 1 12.23 -7.67 17.73
C MET A 1 10.91 -7.14 17.20
N ASN A 2 9.78 -7.52 17.80
CA ASN A 2 8.48 -7.01 17.37
C ASN A 2 8.16 -5.73 18.16
N VAL A 3 8.15 -4.58 17.47
CA VAL A 3 8.09 -3.24 18.10
C VAL A 3 6.64 -2.78 18.27
N THR A 4 5.67 -3.51 17.72
CA THR A 4 4.25 -3.16 17.80
C THR A 4 3.56 -3.86 18.97
N ASN A 5 2.56 -3.19 19.56
CA ASN A 5 1.72 -3.77 20.62
C ASN A 5 0.88 -4.94 20.05
N LYS A 6 0.62 -5.98 20.86
CA LYS A 6 -0.20 -7.14 20.51
C LYS A 6 -1.62 -6.77 20.08
N GLU A 7 -2.22 -5.77 20.72
CA GLU A 7 -3.55 -5.28 20.34
C GLU A 7 -3.56 -4.67 18.94
N TYR A 8 -2.50 -3.95 18.57
CA TYR A 8 -2.36 -3.38 17.23
C TYR A 8 -2.17 -4.46 16.16
N GLN A 9 -1.36 -5.48 16.45
CA GLN A 9 -1.21 -6.64 15.55
C GLN A 9 -2.54 -7.37 15.34
N LEU A 10 -3.30 -7.57 16.41
CA LEU A 10 -4.60 -8.22 16.33
C LEU A 10 -5.57 -7.41 15.48
N LEU A 11 -5.59 -6.08 15.63
CA LEU A 11 -6.41 -5.19 14.79
C LEU A 11 -6.02 -5.31 13.31
N GLU A 12 -4.73 -5.27 12.99
CA GLU A 12 -4.24 -5.43 11.61
C GLU A 12 -4.60 -6.80 11.01
N GLU A 13 -4.49 -7.88 11.78
CA GLU A 13 -4.93 -9.22 11.36
C GLU A 13 -6.44 -9.25 11.05
N LYS A 14 -7.25 -8.54 11.85
CA LYS A 14 -8.70 -8.42 11.62
C LYS A 14 -9.02 -7.59 10.39
N ILE A 15 -8.33 -6.47 10.18
CA ILE A 15 -8.48 -5.62 8.98
C ILE A 15 -8.11 -6.43 7.72
N GLN A 16 -7.02 -7.20 7.77
CA GLN A 16 -6.64 -8.07 6.67
C GLN A 16 -7.72 -9.13 6.40
N SER A 17 -8.21 -9.80 7.45
CA SER A 17 -9.26 -10.82 7.28
C SER A 17 -10.54 -10.23 6.68
N LEU A 18 -10.92 -9.00 7.08
CA LEU A 18 -12.02 -8.24 6.51
C LEU A 18 -11.77 -7.96 5.02
N SER A 19 -10.57 -7.46 4.67
CA SER A 19 -10.18 -7.23 3.28
C SER A 19 -10.27 -8.51 2.43
N GLU A 20 -9.82 -9.65 2.95
CA GLU A 20 -9.87 -10.93 2.24
C GLU A 20 -11.31 -11.43 2.02
N GLN A 21 -12.21 -11.18 2.98
CA GLN A 21 -13.64 -11.48 2.84
C GLN A 21 -14.24 -10.65 1.70
N TRP A 22 -13.98 -9.35 1.67
CA TRP A 22 -14.46 -8.46 0.61
C TRP A 22 -13.86 -8.79 -0.76
N THR A 23 -12.56 -9.12 -0.84
CA THR A 23 -11.94 -9.59 -2.09
C THR A 23 -12.65 -10.83 -2.65
N LYS A 24 -13.10 -11.76 -1.79
CA LYS A 24 -13.89 -12.92 -2.22
C LYS A 24 -15.31 -12.54 -2.67
N LEU A 25 -15.95 -11.58 -2.00
CA LEU A 25 -17.29 -11.13 -2.35
C LEU A 25 -17.35 -10.53 -3.77
N ILE A 26 -16.33 -9.76 -4.15
CA ILE A 26 -16.27 -9.11 -5.48
C ILE A 26 -15.52 -9.95 -6.53
N GLU A 27 -15.14 -11.20 -6.22
CA GLU A 27 -14.26 -12.02 -7.08
C GLU A 27 -14.82 -12.24 -8.49
N GLN A 28 -16.14 -12.34 -8.63
CA GLN A 28 -16.81 -12.58 -9.91
C GLN A 28 -17.16 -11.29 -10.67
N GLU A 29 -16.92 -10.14 -10.08
CA GLU A 29 -17.19 -8.85 -10.71
C GLU A 29 -16.11 -8.49 -11.73
N THR A 30 -16.39 -7.50 -12.57
CA THR A 30 -15.41 -6.89 -13.45
C THR A 30 -15.24 -5.44 -13.04
N VAL A 31 -14.02 -5.06 -12.64
CA VAL A 31 -13.74 -3.72 -12.11
C VAL A 31 -13.15 -2.80 -13.18
N THR A 32 -12.51 -3.34 -14.21
CA THR A 32 -11.85 -2.53 -15.24
C THR A 32 -12.58 -2.59 -16.58
N ILE A 33 -12.64 -1.46 -17.27
CA ILE A 33 -13.33 -1.31 -18.56
C ILE A 33 -12.37 -1.69 -19.70
N PRO A 34 -12.61 -2.77 -20.47
CA PRO A 34 -11.67 -3.27 -21.49
C PRO A 34 -11.23 -2.22 -22.51
N GLU A 35 -12.15 -1.34 -22.94
CA GLU A 35 -11.88 -0.29 -23.91
C GLU A 35 -10.82 0.69 -23.40
N GLN A 36 -10.84 1.02 -22.10
CA GLN A 36 -9.88 1.93 -21.48
C GLN A 36 -8.49 1.30 -21.31
N ARG A 37 -8.39 -0.03 -21.21
CA ARG A 37 -7.09 -0.71 -21.10
C ARG A 37 -6.21 -0.48 -22.34
N SER A 38 -6.85 -0.39 -23.50
CA SER A 38 -6.17 -0.13 -24.79
C SER A 38 -5.68 1.31 -24.96
N THR A 39 -6.19 2.25 -24.14
CA THR A 39 -5.86 3.67 -24.22
C THR A 39 -4.80 4.12 -23.22
N LEU A 40 -4.26 3.21 -22.40
CA LEU A 40 -3.16 3.49 -21.47
C LEU A 40 -1.95 4.06 -22.21
N LYS A 41 -1.56 5.29 -21.85
CA LYS A 41 -0.41 5.99 -22.44
C LYS A 41 0.82 6.01 -21.53
N ALA A 42 0.59 5.94 -20.23
CA ALA A 42 1.63 6.01 -19.21
C ALA A 42 1.25 5.14 -18.01
N PHE A 43 2.16 5.05 -17.04
CA PHE A 43 1.91 4.47 -15.73
C PHE A 43 2.18 5.54 -14.65
N PRO A 44 1.49 5.53 -13.49
CA PRO A 44 0.57 4.48 -13.02
C PRO A 44 -0.75 4.36 -13.79
N ALA A 45 -1.28 3.14 -13.91
CA ALA A 45 -2.47 2.87 -14.71
C ALA A 45 -3.75 3.46 -14.10
N TYR A 46 -3.98 3.29 -12.79
CA TYR A 46 -5.27 3.59 -12.18
C TYR A 46 -5.60 5.06 -12.06
N THR A 47 -4.59 5.94 -12.12
CA THR A 47 -4.80 7.39 -12.18
C THR A 47 -5.37 7.86 -13.53
N GLN A 48 -5.31 7.01 -14.56
CA GLN A 48 -5.80 7.30 -15.92
C GLN A 48 -7.08 6.53 -16.27
N LEU A 49 -7.51 5.62 -15.41
CA LEU A 49 -8.62 4.71 -15.68
C LEU A 49 -9.79 5.00 -14.76
N GLN A 50 -10.99 4.72 -15.28
CA GLN A 50 -12.20 4.71 -14.47
C GLN A 50 -12.49 3.27 -14.06
N LEU A 51 -12.32 2.99 -12.76
CA LEU A 51 -12.69 1.71 -12.19
C LEU A 51 -14.20 1.66 -11.91
N GLN A 52 -14.83 0.55 -12.23
CA GLN A 52 -16.22 0.25 -11.92
C GLN A 52 -16.31 -0.24 -10.48
N ILE A 53 -16.40 0.71 -9.55
CA ILE A 53 -16.53 0.44 -8.12
C ILE A 53 -18.00 0.63 -7.73
N ASN A 54 -18.61 -0.42 -7.18
CA ASN A 54 -19.97 -0.35 -6.67
C ASN A 54 -19.97 0.44 -5.35
N ILE A 55 -20.66 1.58 -5.36
CA ILE A 55 -20.68 2.51 -4.22
C ILE A 55 -21.31 1.89 -2.96
N GLU A 56 -22.31 1.02 -3.12
CA GLU A 56 -22.98 0.37 -1.99
C GLU A 56 -22.07 -0.67 -1.32
N GLN A 57 -21.27 -1.39 -2.11
CA GLN A 57 -20.28 -2.31 -1.58
C GLN A 57 -19.13 -1.57 -0.90
N TYR A 58 -18.63 -0.51 -1.52
CA TYR A 58 -17.61 0.35 -0.93
C TYR A 58 -18.08 0.95 0.40
N ARG A 59 -19.31 1.47 0.45
CA ARG A 59 -19.98 1.94 1.67
C ARG A 59 -20.10 0.82 2.72
N GLY A 60 -20.56 -0.37 2.32
CA GLY A 60 -20.71 -1.52 3.21
C GLY A 60 -19.40 -1.90 3.89
N PHE A 61 -18.30 -1.96 3.13
CA PHE A 61 -16.98 -2.20 3.70
C PHE A 61 -16.62 -1.09 4.70
N ILE A 62 -16.74 0.20 4.34
CA ILE A 62 -16.44 1.32 5.26
C ILE A 62 -17.15 1.13 6.61
N LEU A 63 -18.44 0.77 6.60
CA LEU A 63 -19.21 0.56 7.83
C LEU A 63 -18.70 -0.64 8.65
N GLU A 64 -18.34 -1.75 8.01
CA GLU A 64 -17.73 -2.90 8.70
C GLU A 64 -16.35 -2.56 9.28
N LEU A 65 -15.55 -1.78 8.56
CA LEU A 65 -14.28 -1.26 9.04
C LEU A 65 -14.47 -0.31 10.23
N PHE A 66 -15.47 0.57 10.19
CA PHE A 66 -15.82 1.44 11.33
C PHE A 66 -16.19 0.61 12.54
N SER A 67 -17.02 -0.42 12.38
CA SER A 67 -17.40 -1.33 13.47
C SER A 67 -16.15 -1.97 14.11
N LEU A 68 -15.22 -2.44 13.28
CA LEU A 68 -13.97 -3.02 13.75
C LEU A 68 -13.08 -2.00 14.48
N LEU A 69 -12.91 -0.80 13.93
CA LEU A 69 -12.12 0.26 14.58
C LEU A 69 -12.74 0.69 15.92
N LYS A 70 -14.07 0.85 16.00
CA LYS A 70 -14.77 1.20 17.24
C LYS A 70 -14.60 0.12 18.32
N GLU A 71 -14.52 -1.15 17.94
CA GLU A 71 -14.31 -2.27 18.87
C GLU A 71 -12.90 -2.27 19.49
N TYR A 72 -11.85 -2.04 18.69
CA TYR A 72 -10.45 -2.17 19.13
C TYR A 72 -9.79 -0.83 19.51
N GLN A 73 -10.36 0.31 19.09
CA GLN A 73 -9.83 1.65 19.32
C GLN A 73 -10.94 2.60 19.79
N SER A 74 -11.32 2.47 21.06
CA SER A 74 -12.41 3.27 21.65
C SER A 74 -12.18 4.79 21.57
N GLY A 75 -10.92 5.24 21.50
CA GLY A 75 -10.56 6.65 21.32
C GLY A 75 -10.97 7.24 19.96
N LEU A 76 -11.32 6.40 18.97
CA LEU A 76 -11.71 6.83 17.63
C LEU A 76 -13.23 6.91 17.44
N VAL A 77 -14.03 6.51 18.43
CA VAL A 77 -15.49 6.38 18.26
C VAL A 77 -16.13 7.68 17.80
N GLU A 78 -15.82 8.80 18.45
CA GLU A 78 -16.40 10.11 18.09
C GLU A 78 -15.99 10.56 16.69
N ASP A 79 -14.73 10.31 16.30
CA ASP A 79 -14.22 10.66 14.97
C ASP A 79 -14.93 9.86 13.88
N LEU A 80 -15.11 8.56 14.11
CA LEU A 80 -15.80 7.66 13.18
C LEU A 80 -17.29 7.98 13.05
N GLU A 81 -17.95 8.36 14.15
CA GLU A 81 -19.34 8.83 14.11
C GLU A 81 -19.50 10.13 13.31
N ARG A 82 -18.56 11.09 13.45
CA ARG A 82 -18.54 12.31 12.63
C ARG A 82 -18.39 11.99 11.14
N LEU A 83 -17.49 11.07 10.79
CA LEU A 83 -17.32 10.64 9.39
C LEU A 83 -18.56 9.94 8.84
N GLU A 84 -19.19 9.09 9.65
CA GLU A 84 -20.39 8.33 9.25
C GLU A 84 -21.56 9.26 8.86
N MET A 85 -21.74 10.38 9.58
CA MET A 85 -22.77 11.38 9.27
C MET A 85 -22.56 12.12 7.95
N GLU A 86 -21.31 12.23 7.49
CA GLU A 86 -20.93 13.01 6.30
C GLU A 86 -20.81 12.13 5.03
N MET A 87 -21.01 10.82 5.18
CA MET A 87 -20.78 9.82 4.13
C MET A 87 -21.93 9.79 3.10
N THR A 88 -22.14 10.88 2.36
CA THR A 88 -23.06 10.90 1.21
C THR A 88 -22.47 10.17 0.00
N ASP A 89 -23.29 9.83 -0.99
CA ASP A 89 -22.81 9.20 -2.23
C ASP A 89 -21.78 10.09 -2.95
N GLU A 90 -21.99 11.40 -2.93
CA GLU A 90 -21.08 12.38 -3.52
C GLU A 90 -19.71 12.37 -2.82
N VAL A 91 -19.70 12.28 -1.49
CA VAL A 91 -18.47 12.17 -0.70
C VAL A 91 -17.76 10.85 -0.98
N LEU A 92 -18.48 9.73 -1.06
CA LEU A 92 -17.88 8.43 -1.36
C LEU A 92 -17.29 8.37 -2.77
N LEU A 93 -17.98 8.90 -3.78
CA LEU A 93 -17.44 8.99 -5.14
C LEU A 93 -16.20 9.86 -5.19
N GLN A 94 -16.15 10.93 -4.40
CA GLN A 94 -14.97 11.77 -4.28
C GLN A 94 -13.83 11.04 -3.57
N TRP A 95 -14.11 10.36 -2.45
CA TRP A 95 -13.14 9.54 -1.72
C TRP A 95 -12.51 8.46 -2.59
N ILE A 96 -13.28 7.77 -3.43
CA ILE A 96 -12.74 6.79 -4.38
C ILE A 96 -11.68 7.44 -5.27
N LYS A 97 -11.98 8.59 -5.88
CA LYS A 97 -11.06 9.29 -6.80
C LYS A 97 -9.81 9.77 -6.09
N GLU A 98 -9.99 10.44 -4.96
CA GLU A 98 -8.89 11.05 -4.20
C GLU A 98 -8.01 9.99 -3.53
N ALA A 99 -8.60 8.88 -3.07
CA ALA A 99 -7.86 7.74 -2.56
C ALA A 99 -7.05 7.07 -3.68
N ILE A 100 -7.62 6.82 -4.88
CA ILE A 100 -6.88 6.28 -6.03
C ILE A 100 -5.64 7.14 -6.32
N ALA A 101 -5.82 8.46 -6.33
CA ALA A 101 -4.77 9.44 -6.59
C ALA A 101 -3.78 9.67 -5.43
N VAL A 102 -4.05 9.12 -4.24
CA VAL A 102 -3.27 9.37 -3.01
C VAL A 102 -3.14 10.87 -2.75
N ASN A 103 -4.26 11.58 -2.77
CA ASN A 103 -4.29 13.03 -2.59
C ASN A 103 -4.31 13.41 -1.09
N ASP A 104 -3.13 13.42 -0.47
CA ASP A 104 -2.97 13.72 0.96
C ASP A 104 -3.57 15.09 1.33
N VAL A 105 -3.37 16.11 0.50
CA VAL A 105 -3.88 17.48 0.72
C VAL A 105 -5.42 17.51 0.84
N TYR A 106 -6.11 16.71 0.02
CA TYR A 106 -7.57 16.60 0.11
C TYR A 106 -8.00 15.99 1.46
N PHE A 107 -7.36 14.89 1.87
CA PHE A 107 -7.73 14.19 3.10
C PHE A 107 -7.34 14.96 4.37
N GLU A 108 -6.21 15.68 4.36
CA GLU A 108 -5.83 16.64 5.41
C GLU A 108 -6.92 17.72 5.56
N SER A 109 -7.28 18.37 4.45
CA SER A 109 -8.33 19.41 4.43
C SER A 109 -9.69 18.86 4.89
N PHE A 110 -10.01 17.63 4.51
CA PHE A 110 -11.23 16.94 4.93
C PHE A 110 -11.20 16.67 6.45
N ALA A 111 -10.08 16.15 6.96
CA ALA A 111 -9.92 15.86 8.39
C ALA A 111 -10.07 17.13 9.24
N GLU A 112 -9.44 18.24 8.83
CA GLU A 112 -9.55 19.53 9.50
C GLU A 112 -10.99 20.04 9.51
N LYS A 113 -11.65 20.05 8.34
CA LYS A 113 -13.04 20.53 8.19
C LYS A 113 -14.00 19.77 9.10
N HIS A 114 -13.83 18.46 9.20
CA HIS A 114 -14.71 17.57 9.97
C HIS A 114 -14.20 17.32 11.39
N ARG A 115 -13.08 17.94 11.77
CA ARG A 115 -12.45 17.87 13.10
C ARG A 115 -12.21 16.43 13.55
N VAL A 116 -11.60 15.62 12.71
CA VAL A 116 -11.17 14.25 13.04
C VAL A 116 -9.65 14.15 12.95
N ALA A 117 -9.05 13.09 13.50
CA ALA A 117 -7.61 12.91 13.33
C ALA A 117 -7.21 12.80 11.85
N GLU A 118 -6.12 13.47 11.48
CA GLU A 118 -5.63 13.69 10.10
C GLU A 118 -5.56 12.41 9.26
N TRP A 119 -5.11 11.32 9.86
CA TRP A 119 -4.88 10.06 9.16
C TRP A 119 -6.17 9.25 8.89
N ILE A 120 -7.26 9.50 9.63
CA ILE A 120 -8.45 8.62 9.59
C ILE A 120 -9.15 8.68 8.23
N PRO A 121 -9.47 9.85 7.63
CA PRO A 121 -10.24 9.90 6.39
C PRO A 121 -9.57 9.16 5.24
N PHE A 122 -8.25 9.33 5.06
CA PHE A 122 -7.51 8.58 4.04
C PHE A 122 -7.52 7.09 4.34
N PHE A 123 -7.23 6.70 5.59
CA PHE A 123 -7.20 5.29 6.00
C PHE A 123 -8.52 4.59 5.67
N VAL A 124 -9.66 5.19 6.02
CA VAL A 124 -10.98 4.58 5.82
C VAL A 124 -11.46 4.66 4.37
N ALA A 125 -10.97 5.61 3.58
CA ALA A 125 -11.23 5.67 2.15
C ALA A 125 -10.39 4.65 1.37
N GLU A 126 -9.15 4.43 1.78
CA GLU A 126 -8.15 3.64 1.05
C GLU A 126 -8.30 2.13 1.30
N HIS A 127 -8.54 1.68 2.54
CA HIS A 127 -8.62 0.25 2.84
C HIS A 127 -9.75 -0.48 2.10
N PRO A 128 -10.99 0.05 2.05
CA PRO A 128 -12.09 -0.56 1.29
C PRO A 128 -11.88 -0.54 -0.22
N LEU A 129 -11.00 0.33 -0.72
CA LEU A 129 -10.66 0.43 -2.13
C LEU A 129 -9.70 -0.69 -2.56
N ARG A 130 -8.84 -1.20 -1.66
CA ARG A 130 -7.81 -2.19 -1.98
C ARG A 130 -8.33 -3.45 -2.68
N PRO A 131 -9.43 -4.11 -2.25
CA PRO A 131 -9.97 -5.26 -2.98
C PRO A 131 -10.26 -4.96 -4.46
N PHE A 132 -10.82 -3.79 -4.76
CA PHE A 132 -11.10 -3.37 -6.13
C PHE A 132 -9.81 -3.15 -6.92
N LEU A 133 -8.78 -2.55 -6.31
CA LEU A 133 -7.46 -2.37 -6.96
C LEU A 133 -6.75 -3.71 -7.20
N GLN A 134 -6.87 -4.65 -6.27
CA GLN A 134 -6.34 -6.01 -6.39
C GLN A 134 -7.01 -6.74 -7.54
N LYS A 135 -8.35 -6.68 -7.61
CA LYS A 135 -9.13 -7.24 -8.70
C LYS A 135 -8.73 -6.62 -10.04
N ALA A 136 -8.63 -5.30 -10.11
CA ALA A 136 -8.14 -4.58 -11.29
C ALA A 136 -6.72 -5.04 -11.71
N SER A 137 -5.84 -5.34 -10.75
CA SER A 137 -4.48 -5.81 -11.05
C SER A 137 -4.50 -7.19 -11.69
N THR A 138 -5.39 -8.08 -11.23
CA THR A 138 -5.55 -9.40 -11.85
C THR A 138 -6.11 -9.31 -13.27
N GLU A 139 -7.08 -8.43 -13.51
CA GLU A 139 -7.73 -8.23 -14.81
C GLU A 139 -6.80 -7.60 -15.86
N MET A 140 -5.82 -6.81 -15.41
CA MET A 140 -4.91 -6.03 -16.25
C MET A 140 -3.48 -6.58 -16.30
N THR A 141 -3.31 -7.86 -15.97
CA THR A 141 -1.97 -8.47 -15.86
C THR A 141 -1.13 -8.30 -17.13
N GLU A 142 -1.74 -8.45 -18.31
CA GLU A 142 -1.02 -8.38 -19.59
C GLU A 142 -0.64 -6.95 -19.98
N GLU A 143 -1.46 -5.96 -19.62
CA GLU A 143 -1.16 -4.54 -19.81
C GLU A 143 -0.06 -4.08 -18.87
N LEU A 144 -0.17 -4.44 -17.58
CA LEU A 144 0.80 -4.05 -16.57
C LEU A 144 2.17 -4.68 -16.79
N ARG A 145 2.25 -5.89 -17.36
CA ARG A 145 3.54 -6.52 -17.74
C ARG A 145 4.35 -5.74 -18.76
N LYS A 146 3.70 -4.85 -19.54
CA LYS A 146 4.39 -3.98 -20.51
C LYS A 146 4.98 -2.74 -19.85
N ALA A 147 4.62 -2.47 -18.59
CA ALA A 147 5.17 -1.36 -17.84
C ALA A 147 6.62 -1.64 -17.47
N GLU A 148 7.48 -0.67 -17.70
CA GLU A 148 8.74 -0.58 -16.96
C GLU A 148 8.44 0.10 -15.62
N ALA A 149 8.48 -0.66 -14.53
CA ALA A 149 8.26 -0.12 -13.21
C ALA A 149 9.41 0.85 -12.86
N GLN A 150 9.14 2.15 -12.94
CA GLN A 150 10.07 3.21 -12.60
C GLN A 150 9.66 3.82 -11.25
N GLY A 151 10.25 3.29 -10.19
CA GLY A 151 10.19 3.91 -8.86
C GLY A 151 8.92 3.74 -8.03
N CYS A 152 7.85 3.25 -8.64
CA CYS A 152 6.58 3.01 -7.99
C CYS A 152 5.85 1.81 -8.64
N CYS A 153 4.77 1.36 -8.01
CA CYS A 153 3.89 0.36 -8.58
C CYS A 153 3.29 0.88 -9.90
N PRO A 154 3.47 0.19 -11.04
CA PRO A 154 2.92 0.66 -12.32
C PRO A 154 1.38 0.59 -12.36
N ALA A 155 0.74 -0.15 -11.46
CA ALA A 155 -0.72 -0.20 -11.39
C ALA A 155 -1.28 1.04 -10.66
N CYS A 156 -0.90 1.23 -9.39
CA CYS A 156 -1.54 2.20 -8.50
C CYS A 156 -0.63 3.34 -8.01
N GLY A 157 0.66 3.34 -8.34
CA GLY A 157 1.61 4.38 -7.94
C GLY A 157 2.19 4.24 -6.52
N GLU A 158 1.80 3.22 -5.76
CA GLU A 158 2.33 2.99 -4.41
C GLU A 158 3.85 2.74 -4.43
N ALA A 159 4.54 3.22 -3.38
CA ALA A 159 5.98 3.08 -3.25
C ALA A 159 6.39 1.61 -2.98
N PRO A 160 7.55 1.16 -3.50
CA PRO A 160 8.04 -0.20 -3.31
C PRO A 160 8.67 -0.39 -1.91
N ARG A 161 7.83 -0.64 -0.91
CA ARG A 161 8.22 -0.79 0.51
C ARG A 161 8.87 -2.14 0.81
N VAL A 162 8.28 -3.23 0.32
CA VAL A 162 8.72 -4.61 0.60
C VAL A 162 8.98 -5.37 -0.69
N GLY A 163 10.19 -5.90 -0.80
CA GLY A 163 10.57 -6.91 -1.77
C GLY A 163 10.75 -8.28 -1.13
N ILE A 164 10.51 -9.33 -1.90
CA ILE A 164 10.77 -10.70 -1.49
C ILE A 164 11.81 -11.36 -2.38
N ILE A 165 12.69 -12.18 -1.80
CA ILE A 165 13.49 -13.13 -2.57
C ILE A 165 12.68 -14.41 -2.71
N ASN A 166 12.07 -14.60 -3.88
CA ASN A 166 11.19 -15.73 -4.12
C ASN A 166 11.94 -17.07 -4.15
N LYS A 167 11.21 -18.19 -4.26
CA LYS A 167 11.77 -19.55 -4.30
C LYS A 167 12.80 -19.78 -5.41
N LYS A 168 12.78 -18.97 -6.48
CA LYS A 168 13.74 -19.01 -7.60
C LYS A 168 14.97 -18.12 -7.36
N GLY A 169 15.06 -17.46 -6.20
CA GLY A 169 16.17 -16.57 -5.85
C GLY A 169 16.13 -15.20 -6.53
N LYS A 170 15.00 -14.85 -7.16
CA LYS A 170 14.78 -13.55 -7.79
C LYS A 170 14.13 -12.58 -6.80
N LYS A 171 14.46 -11.29 -6.93
CA LYS A 171 13.82 -10.21 -6.16
C LYS A 171 12.54 -9.80 -6.88
N GLU A 172 11.43 -9.89 -6.18
CA GLU A 172 10.11 -9.47 -6.64
C GLU A 172 9.58 -8.43 -5.67
N ILE A 173 9.01 -7.35 -6.18
CA ILE A 173 8.27 -6.40 -5.36
C ILE A 173 6.79 -6.72 -5.54
N THR A 174 6.06 -6.77 -4.44
CA THR A 174 4.60 -6.88 -4.45
C THR A 174 4.04 -5.63 -3.81
N CYS A 175 3.19 -4.91 -4.53
CA CYS A 175 2.56 -3.71 -4.02
C CYS A 175 1.64 -4.05 -2.83
N PRO A 176 1.79 -3.41 -1.65
CA PRO A 176 0.93 -3.68 -0.50
C PRO A 176 -0.52 -3.19 -0.69
N ARG A 177 -0.74 -2.31 -1.67
CA ARG A 177 -2.02 -1.67 -1.96
C ARG A 177 -2.87 -2.46 -2.96
N CYS A 178 -2.32 -2.72 -4.15
CA CYS A 178 -3.04 -3.40 -5.24
C CYS A 178 -2.55 -4.84 -5.51
N HIS A 179 -1.56 -5.34 -4.77
CA HIS A 179 -0.97 -6.68 -4.94
C HIS A 179 -0.39 -6.99 -6.32
N TYR A 180 -0.27 -6.01 -7.22
CA TYR A 180 0.52 -6.20 -8.43
C TYR A 180 1.97 -6.51 -8.06
N ALA A 181 2.51 -7.58 -8.64
CA ALA A 181 3.87 -8.04 -8.40
C ALA A 181 4.70 -7.91 -9.67
N TRP A 182 5.94 -7.44 -9.52
CA TRP A 182 6.89 -7.30 -10.63
C TRP A 182 8.31 -7.68 -10.20
N GLU A 183 9.05 -8.28 -11.12
CA GLU A 183 10.45 -8.61 -10.88
C GLU A 183 11.31 -7.34 -10.97
N VAL A 184 12.24 -7.20 -10.04
CA VAL A 184 13.31 -6.19 -10.08
C VAL A 184 14.66 -6.88 -10.06
N LYS A 185 15.70 -6.22 -10.55
CA LYS A 185 17.06 -6.76 -10.42
C LYS A 185 17.40 -6.91 -8.94
N LYS A 186 18.18 -7.95 -8.64
CA LYS A 186 18.46 -8.33 -7.25
C LYS A 186 19.16 -7.21 -6.48
N ILE A 187 20.09 -6.53 -7.13
CA ILE A 187 20.84 -5.38 -6.60
C ILE A 187 20.52 -4.17 -7.48
N SER A 188 19.41 -3.52 -7.19
CA SER A 188 19.00 -2.24 -7.78
C SER A 188 18.09 -1.48 -6.82
N CYS A 189 18.04 -0.16 -6.96
CA CYS A 189 17.09 0.67 -6.23
C CYS A 189 15.67 0.44 -6.79
N ALA A 190 14.72 0.10 -5.92
CA ALA A 190 13.33 -0.04 -6.35
C ALA A 190 12.65 1.32 -6.61
N HIS A 191 13.17 2.41 -6.03
CA HIS A 191 12.60 3.77 -6.09
C HIS A 191 13.12 4.64 -7.25
N CYS A 192 14.38 4.54 -7.65
CA CYS A 192 14.93 5.33 -8.76
C CYS A 192 15.48 4.48 -9.92
N GLY A 193 15.51 3.15 -9.75
CA GLY A 193 16.06 2.25 -10.76
C GLY A 193 17.58 2.22 -10.86
N SER A 194 18.32 2.92 -9.97
CA SER A 194 19.79 2.90 -9.97
C SER A 194 20.33 1.48 -9.84
N GLU A 195 21.25 1.13 -10.74
CA GLU A 195 22.00 -0.14 -10.78
C GLU A 195 23.51 0.11 -10.61
N GLU A 196 23.89 1.35 -10.30
CA GLU A 196 25.29 1.75 -10.21
C GLU A 196 25.99 1.00 -9.06
N ALA A 197 27.15 0.43 -9.39
CA ALA A 197 27.96 -0.28 -8.42
C ALA A 197 28.36 0.65 -7.27
N GLY A 198 28.07 0.24 -6.03
CA GLY A 198 28.37 1.02 -4.83
C GLY A 198 27.31 2.05 -4.44
N LYS A 199 26.26 2.26 -5.23
CA LYS A 199 25.13 3.15 -4.86
C LYS A 199 24.04 2.44 -4.05
N ILE A 200 23.96 1.11 -4.17
CA ILE A 200 23.07 0.28 -3.36
C ILE A 200 23.88 -0.35 -2.24
N GLU A 201 23.52 0.00 -1.01
CA GLU A 201 24.08 -0.60 0.19
C GLU A 201 23.06 -1.55 0.82
N ILE A 202 23.55 -2.67 1.34
CA ILE A 202 22.72 -3.69 1.98
C ILE A 202 23.02 -3.67 3.47
N LEU A 203 22.09 -3.14 4.25
CA LEU A 203 22.16 -3.20 5.71
C LEU A 203 21.59 -4.55 6.18
N ARG A 204 22.29 -5.20 7.09
CA ARG A 204 21.87 -6.45 7.72
C ARG A 204 21.72 -6.25 9.21
N VAL A 205 20.66 -6.82 9.77
CA VAL A 205 20.38 -6.71 11.21
C VAL A 205 20.99 -7.91 11.92
N GLU A 206 21.68 -7.67 13.04
CA GLU A 206 22.21 -8.78 13.84
C GLU A 206 21.08 -9.70 14.30
N LYS A 207 21.29 -11.01 14.15
CA LYS A 207 20.32 -12.08 14.51
C LYS A 207 19.03 -12.10 13.67
N ASP A 208 18.97 -11.36 12.57
CA ASP A 208 17.98 -11.57 11.51
C ASP A 208 18.71 -11.86 10.19
N ASP A 209 18.75 -13.14 9.82
CA ASP A 209 19.33 -13.57 8.56
C ASP A 209 18.29 -13.61 7.43
N SER A 210 17.02 -13.37 7.74
CA SER A 210 15.88 -13.50 6.82
C SER A 210 15.49 -12.20 6.15
N SER A 211 15.98 -11.07 6.66
CA SER A 211 15.69 -9.76 6.11
C SER A 211 16.96 -8.94 5.85
N GLU A 212 16.89 -8.09 4.84
CA GLU A 212 17.90 -7.09 4.50
C GLU A 212 17.20 -5.75 4.26
N ILE A 213 17.94 -4.64 4.41
CA ILE A 213 17.49 -3.32 3.99
C ILE A 213 18.37 -2.89 2.81
N HIS A 214 17.76 -2.67 1.65
CA HIS A 214 18.47 -2.16 0.48
C HIS A 214 18.28 -0.66 0.46
N VAL A 215 19.33 0.09 0.78
CA VAL A 215 19.33 1.56 0.80
C VAL A 215 20.01 2.10 -0.46
N CYS A 216 19.53 3.24 -0.96
CA CYS A 216 20.04 3.87 -2.17
C CYS A 216 20.65 5.24 -1.86
N HIS A 217 21.92 5.41 -2.17
CA HIS A 217 22.64 6.67 -1.97
C HIS A 217 22.30 7.76 -3.00
N ASP A 218 21.65 7.40 -4.12
CA ASP A 218 21.26 8.38 -5.15
C ASP A 218 19.95 9.09 -4.85
N CYS A 219 18.93 8.36 -4.36
CA CYS A 219 17.61 8.92 -4.05
C CYS A 219 17.27 8.93 -2.56
N GLN A 220 18.18 8.44 -1.71
CA GLN A 220 17.98 8.27 -0.26
C GLN A 220 16.78 7.38 0.12
N GLY A 221 16.19 6.66 -0.83
CA GLY A 221 15.13 5.68 -0.58
C GLY A 221 15.68 4.35 -0.05
N TYR A 222 14.79 3.54 0.54
CA TYR A 222 15.12 2.19 0.98
C TYR A 222 13.98 1.20 0.68
N THR A 223 14.32 -0.08 0.56
CA THR A 223 13.35 -1.16 0.42
C THR A 223 13.73 -2.30 1.35
N LYS A 224 12.76 -2.79 2.13
CA LYS A 224 12.94 -3.99 2.95
C LYS A 224 12.91 -5.21 2.03
N VAL A 225 13.89 -6.10 2.16
CA VAL A 225 14.01 -7.29 1.30
C VAL A 225 14.00 -8.54 2.17
N ILE A 226 12.96 -9.35 2.01
CA ILE A 226 12.70 -10.51 2.86
C ILE A 226 12.94 -11.79 2.07
N ASP A 227 13.83 -12.65 2.56
CA ASP A 227 14.09 -13.95 1.96
C ASP A 227 13.05 -14.98 2.37
N VAL A 228 11.94 -15.03 1.61
CA VAL A 228 10.82 -15.94 1.89
C VAL A 228 11.20 -17.43 1.79
N ARG A 229 12.38 -17.77 1.26
CA ARG A 229 12.90 -19.15 1.26
C ARG A 229 13.25 -19.65 2.66
N LYS A 230 13.44 -18.74 3.62
CA LYS A 230 13.73 -19.07 5.03
C LYS A 230 12.49 -19.31 5.88
N PHE A 231 11.30 -19.14 5.30
CA PHE A 231 10.02 -19.28 6.00
C PHE A 231 9.30 -20.56 5.57
N ILE A 232 8.62 -21.21 6.52
CA ILE A 232 7.80 -22.40 6.26
C ILE A 232 6.50 -22.00 5.55
N GLN A 233 5.90 -20.87 5.96
CA GLN A 233 4.71 -20.28 5.37
C GLN A 233 5.01 -18.84 4.99
N ILE A 234 4.59 -18.45 3.79
CA ILE A 234 4.74 -17.07 3.31
C ILE A 234 3.50 -16.31 3.76
N GLU A 235 3.70 -15.32 4.61
CA GLU A 235 2.63 -14.44 5.07
C GLU A 235 2.23 -13.45 3.96
N ALA A 236 1.07 -12.81 4.11
CA ALA A 236 0.69 -11.71 3.24
C ALA A 236 1.73 -10.58 3.32
N ILE A 237 1.90 -9.85 2.22
CA ILE A 237 2.91 -8.80 2.12
C ILE A 237 2.68 -7.69 3.15
N SER A 238 1.41 -7.35 3.43
CA SER A 238 1.04 -6.42 4.50
C SER A 238 1.56 -6.86 5.88
N MET A 239 1.47 -8.16 6.20
CA MET A 239 1.97 -8.69 7.47
C MET A 239 3.50 -8.73 7.52
N LEU A 240 4.13 -9.05 6.39
CA LEU A 240 5.58 -8.96 6.28
C LEU A 240 6.06 -7.52 6.50
N ASP A 241 5.39 -6.55 5.89
CA ASP A 241 5.65 -5.12 6.07
C ASP A 241 5.57 -4.72 7.54
N LEU A 242 4.44 -5.07 8.19
CA LEU A 242 4.18 -4.80 9.60
C LEU A 242 5.20 -5.45 10.56
N LYS A 243 5.49 -6.74 10.39
CA LYS A 243 6.42 -7.48 11.25
C LYS A 243 7.87 -7.01 11.09
N THR A 244 8.17 -6.38 9.97
CA THR A 244 9.49 -5.81 9.67
C THR A 244 9.56 -4.31 9.91
N ILE A 245 8.61 -3.71 10.66
CA ILE A 245 8.62 -2.26 10.96
C ILE A 245 9.92 -1.76 11.60
N HIS A 246 10.60 -2.62 12.36
CA HIS A 246 11.89 -2.29 12.96
C HIS A 246 12.99 -2.02 11.92
N LEU A 247 12.86 -2.57 10.71
CA LEU A 247 13.77 -2.28 9.61
C LEU A 247 13.55 -0.87 9.04
N ASP A 248 12.31 -0.37 9.05
CA ASP A 248 12.02 1.02 8.67
C ASP A 248 12.69 1.98 9.64
N ILE A 249 12.61 1.70 10.95
CA ILE A 249 13.28 2.49 12.00
C ILE A 249 14.79 2.53 11.76
N ILE A 250 15.42 1.36 11.52
CA ILE A 250 16.86 1.29 11.24
C ILE A 250 17.21 2.10 9.98
N ALA A 251 16.43 2.01 8.91
CA ALA A 251 16.68 2.78 7.70
C ALA A 251 16.60 4.29 7.95
N GLN A 252 15.57 4.74 8.67
CA GLN A 252 15.34 6.14 9.03
C GLN A 252 16.42 6.70 9.96
N GLU A 253 16.86 5.92 10.95
CA GLU A 253 17.99 6.28 11.84
C GLU A 253 19.31 6.45 11.06
N ASN A 254 19.46 5.77 9.93
CA ASN A 254 20.58 5.92 9.00
C ASN A 254 20.36 7.01 7.94
N GLY A 255 19.26 7.77 8.02
CA GLY A 255 18.96 8.91 7.14
C GLY A 255 18.24 8.56 5.83
N PHE A 256 17.71 7.34 5.68
CA PHE A 256 17.00 6.92 4.47
C PHE A 256 15.47 6.99 4.63
N GLY A 257 14.76 7.30 3.55
CA GLY A 257 13.30 7.36 3.50
C GLY A 257 12.67 8.54 4.25
N LEU A 258 13.48 9.52 4.64
CA LEU A 258 13.01 10.82 5.07
C LEU A 258 12.67 11.62 3.81
N ALA A 259 11.45 12.15 3.70
CA ALA A 259 11.17 13.16 2.69
C ALA A 259 12.09 14.35 2.99
N GLU A 260 12.90 14.79 2.02
CA GLU A 260 13.60 16.07 2.15
C GLU A 260 12.54 17.14 2.40
N VAL A 261 12.51 17.68 3.62
CA VAL A 261 11.86 18.96 3.88
C VAL A 261 12.66 19.97 3.07
N LYS A 262 12.26 20.19 1.81
CA LYS A 262 12.76 21.33 1.05
C LYS A 262 12.35 22.57 1.83
N GLU A 263 13.29 23.15 2.56
CA GLU A 263 13.14 24.49 3.12
C GLU A 263 12.73 25.41 1.97
N VAL A 264 11.47 25.82 1.97
CA VAL A 264 10.97 26.86 1.08
C VAL A 264 11.51 28.16 1.63
N HIS A 265 12.63 28.63 1.07
CA HIS A 265 13.10 30.01 1.22
C HIS A 265 12.31 30.95 0.31
#